data_AF-A0AB37HQ05-F1
#
_entry.id   AF-A0AB37HQ05-F1
#
_cell.length_a   1.000
_cell.length_b   1.000
_cell.length_c   1.000
_cell.angle_alpha   90.00
_cell.angle_beta   90.00
_cell.angle_gamma   90.00
#
_symmetry.space_group_name_H-M   'P 1'
#
loop_
_entity.id
_entity.type
_entity.pdbx_description
1 polymer ?
#
loop_
_entity_poly.entity_id
_entity_poly.type
_entity_poly.pdbx_seq_one_letter_code
_entity_poly.pdbx_strand_id
1 'polypeptide(L)'
;MNGVQTKYEEKRVYGPYPSNRSISVYAEGKYKGKTLKSNTVKVKENKDINNQNITLEFDTTKIDEMVKKDREIENEAKAFMDDYTKDLNKAYKEVEFKHVEKYFEPNSSLSNHIKSMVDSKNKSKYTMPTYTGYKKDGSKIYIELVKKDKSNNPIKSQYELAYDHKDKSFKIVSYGDIQKT
;
A
#
# COMPACT_ATOMS: atom_id res chain seq x y z
N MET A 1 26.12 -15.32 5.68
CA MET A 1 27.18 -16.02 4.93
C MET A 1 26.74 -17.47 4.71
N ASN A 2 26.81 -18.01 3.49
CA ASN A 2 26.40 -19.41 3.19
C ASN A 2 24.99 -19.79 3.70
N GLY A 3 24.00 -18.90 3.51
CA GLY A 3 22.62 -19.09 3.99
C GLY A 3 22.36 -18.58 5.42
N VAL A 4 23.39 -18.25 6.20
CA VAL A 4 23.23 -17.64 7.54
C VAL A 4 22.91 -16.15 7.39
N GLN A 5 21.79 -15.73 7.98
CA GLN A 5 21.43 -14.31 8.10
C GLN A 5 21.93 -13.76 9.44
N THR A 6 22.47 -12.53 9.41
CA THR A 6 22.87 -11.81 10.62
C THR A 6 22.35 -10.38 10.54
N LYS A 7 21.97 -9.81 11.68
CA LYS A 7 21.57 -8.40 11.74
C LYS A 7 22.78 -7.53 11.41
N TYR A 8 22.55 -6.51 10.59
CA TYR A 8 23.56 -5.50 10.30
C TYR A 8 23.79 -4.60 11.53
N GLU A 9 25.05 -4.37 11.85
CA GLU A 9 25.57 -3.44 12.83
C GLU A 9 26.74 -2.65 12.20
N GLU A 10 26.77 -1.35 12.42
CA GLU A 10 27.82 -0.47 11.91
C GLU A 10 29.19 -0.86 12.50
N LYS A 11 30.24 -0.88 11.67
CA LYS A 11 31.64 -1.17 12.08
C LYS A 11 31.85 -2.55 12.74
N ARG A 12 30.91 -3.48 12.57
CA ARG A 12 31.04 -4.85 13.08
C ARG A 12 31.91 -5.71 12.17
N VAL A 13 32.77 -6.50 12.79
CA VAL A 13 33.43 -7.65 12.15
C VAL A 13 32.50 -8.86 12.27
N TYR A 14 32.15 -9.47 11.14
CA TYR A 14 31.14 -10.54 11.07
C TYR A 14 31.72 -11.96 11.20
N GLY A 15 32.98 -12.07 11.64
CA GLY A 15 33.67 -13.33 11.89
C GLY A 15 34.84 -13.61 10.94
N PRO A 16 35.60 -14.68 11.20
CA PRO A 16 36.74 -15.06 10.39
C PRO A 16 36.31 -15.55 9.01
N TYR A 17 37.17 -15.35 8.01
CA TYR A 17 36.96 -15.90 6.67
C TYR A 17 37.21 -17.43 6.68
N PRO A 18 36.30 -18.25 6.11
CA PRO A 18 36.54 -19.70 5.99
C PRO A 18 37.64 -19.95 4.95
N SER A 19 38.84 -20.31 5.41
CA SER A 19 39.97 -20.65 4.55
C SER A 19 39.58 -21.83 3.64
N ASN A 20 39.71 -21.65 2.32
CA ASN A 20 39.39 -22.56 1.20
C ASN A 20 38.09 -22.35 0.38
N ARG A 21 37.19 -21.40 0.71
CA ARG A 21 35.96 -21.19 -0.10
C ARG A 21 35.60 -19.72 -0.26
N SER A 22 35.28 -19.29 -1.49
CA SER A 22 34.68 -17.97 -1.73
C SER A 22 33.27 -17.90 -1.14
N ILE A 23 32.94 -16.79 -0.49
CA ILE A 23 31.59 -16.53 0.03
C ILE A 23 30.92 -15.41 -0.77
N SER A 24 29.61 -15.51 -0.95
CA SER A 24 28.79 -14.43 -1.49
C SER A 24 28.08 -13.69 -0.37
N VAL A 25 28.19 -12.36 -0.38
CA VAL A 25 27.62 -11.47 0.63
C VAL A 25 26.73 -10.45 -0.06
N TYR A 26 25.56 -10.20 0.53
CA TYR A 26 24.62 -9.17 0.13
C TYR A 26 23.81 -8.72 1.35
N ALA A 27 23.20 -7.54 1.28
CA ALA A 27 22.32 -7.00 2.30
C ALA A 27 20.85 -7.07 1.85
N GLU A 28 19.96 -7.28 2.82
CA GLU A 28 18.51 -7.19 2.62
C GLU A 28 17.94 -6.05 3.46
N GLY A 29 17.11 -5.22 2.82
CA GLY A 29 16.27 -4.22 3.47
C GLY A 29 14.80 -4.56 3.31
N LYS A 30 13.92 -3.97 4.14
CA LYS A 30 12.46 -4.10 3.98
C LYS A 30 11.82 -2.74 3.83
N TYR A 31 10.95 -2.60 2.82
CA TYR A 31 10.14 -1.40 2.60
C TYR A 31 8.69 -1.80 2.29
N LYS A 32 7.74 -1.38 3.14
CA LYS A 32 6.29 -1.69 3.00
C LYS A 32 6.01 -3.16 2.63
N GLY A 33 6.71 -4.10 3.27
CA GLY A 33 6.57 -5.54 3.03
C GLY A 33 7.37 -6.12 1.85
N LYS A 34 7.98 -5.28 1.01
CA LYS A 34 8.89 -5.69 -0.06
C LYS A 34 10.32 -5.85 0.45
N THR A 35 11.00 -6.93 0.05
CA THR A 35 12.43 -7.13 0.30
C THR A 35 13.26 -6.42 -0.77
N LEU A 36 14.17 -5.57 -0.33
CA LEU A 36 15.18 -4.90 -1.15
C LEU A 36 16.49 -5.66 -1.02
N LYS A 37 17.24 -5.80 -2.10
CA LYS A 37 18.53 -6.51 -2.13
C LYS A 37 19.63 -5.59 -2.66
N SER A 38 20.77 -5.57 -2.00
CA SER A 38 21.97 -4.89 -2.52
C SER A 38 22.59 -5.67 -3.70
N ASN A 39 23.64 -5.10 -4.29
CA ASN A 39 24.59 -5.89 -5.08
C ASN A 39 25.10 -7.10 -4.26
N THR A 40 25.44 -8.18 -4.96
CA THR A 40 26.07 -9.35 -4.35
C THR A 40 27.56 -9.31 -4.62
N VAL A 41 28.36 -9.30 -3.55
CA VAL A 41 29.83 -9.28 -3.62
C VAL A 41 30.36 -10.68 -3.36
N LYS A 42 31.25 -11.16 -4.24
CA LYS A 42 31.99 -12.41 -4.04
C LYS A 42 33.30 -12.12 -3.31
N VAL A 43 33.37 -12.52 -2.05
CA VAL A 43 34.54 -12.34 -1.19
C VAL A 43 35.45 -13.55 -1.38
N LYS A 44 36.73 -13.27 -1.67
CA LYS A 44 37.78 -14.29 -1.81
C LYS A 44 38.65 -14.30 -0.56
N GLU A 45 39.52 -15.30 -0.50
CA GLU A 45 40.46 -15.47 0.60
C GLU A 45 41.30 -14.21 0.81
N ASN A 46 41.57 -13.91 2.08
CA ASN A 46 42.37 -12.77 2.42
C ASN A 46 43.82 -13.01 2.10
N LYS A 47 44.47 -12.02 1.50
CA LYS A 47 45.91 -12.11 1.18
C LYS A 47 46.78 -11.68 2.35
N ASP A 48 46.21 -11.03 3.36
CA ASP A 48 46.90 -10.58 4.57
C ASP A 48 46.05 -10.83 5.83
N ILE A 49 46.54 -10.40 6.98
CA ILE A 49 45.89 -10.53 8.30
C ILE A 49 44.83 -9.43 8.56
N ASN A 50 44.70 -8.43 7.68
CA ASN A 50 43.85 -7.26 7.91
C ASN A 50 42.38 -7.54 7.59
N ASN A 51 41.45 -6.76 8.13
CA ASN A 51 40.04 -6.92 7.77
C ASN A 51 39.80 -6.56 6.29
N GLN A 52 39.03 -7.39 5.56
CA GLN A 52 38.51 -7.02 4.26
C GLN A 52 37.28 -6.13 4.40
N ASN A 53 37.30 -4.96 3.77
CA ASN A 53 36.14 -4.08 3.68
C ASN A 53 35.27 -4.49 2.49
N ILE A 54 33.98 -4.70 2.73
CA ILE A 54 33.00 -5.07 1.71
C ILE A 54 32.00 -3.92 1.57
N THR A 55 31.92 -3.35 0.37
CA THR A 55 30.93 -2.33 0.05
C THR A 55 29.68 -2.99 -0.55
N LEU A 56 28.54 -2.78 0.10
CA LEU A 56 27.23 -3.22 -0.36
C LEU A 56 26.36 -2.01 -0.66
N GLU A 57 25.84 -1.94 -1.87
CA GLU A 57 25.09 -0.81 -2.39
C GLU A 57 23.71 -1.28 -2.84
N PHE A 58 22.70 -0.53 -2.41
CA PHE A 58 21.36 -0.66 -2.94
C PHE A 58 21.23 0.18 -4.21
N ASP A 59 20.45 -0.30 -5.17
CA ASP A 59 20.06 0.48 -6.33
C ASP A 59 19.07 1.57 -5.91
N THR A 60 19.61 2.73 -5.55
CA THR A 60 18.84 3.86 -5.01
C THR A 60 17.85 4.38 -6.04
N THR A 61 18.22 4.42 -7.32
CA THR A 61 17.32 4.82 -8.40
C THR A 61 16.09 3.93 -8.48
N LYS A 62 16.25 2.60 -8.47
CA LYS A 62 15.11 1.68 -8.45
C LYS A 62 14.25 1.81 -7.18
N ILE A 63 14.89 2.06 -6.03
CA ILE A 63 14.17 2.27 -4.77
C ILE A 63 13.34 3.56 -4.85
N ASP A 64 13.92 4.65 -5.33
CA ASP A 64 13.25 5.95 -5.43
C ASP A 64 12.08 5.89 -6.42
N GLU A 65 12.26 5.24 -7.58
CA GLU A 65 11.18 4.99 -8.54
C GLU A 65 10.04 4.18 -7.92
N MET A 66 10.37 3.13 -7.15
CA MET A 66 9.39 2.31 -6.45
C MET A 66 8.63 3.13 -5.40
N VAL A 67 9.33 3.93 -4.58
CA VAL A 67 8.73 4.78 -3.55
C VAL A 67 7.83 5.84 -4.18
N LYS A 68 8.27 6.47 -5.26
CA LYS A 68 7.50 7.45 -6.01
C LYS A 68 6.22 6.83 -6.57
N LYS A 69 6.32 5.68 -7.25
CA LYS A 69 5.16 4.98 -7.81
C LYS A 69 4.17 4.55 -6.73
N ASP A 70 4.64 4.05 -5.59
CA ASP A 70 3.75 3.66 -4.49
C ASP A 70 3.05 4.89 -3.86
N ARG A 71 3.68 6.08 -3.84
CA ARG A 71 3.05 7.35 -3.42
C ARG A 71 2.04 7.87 -4.43
N GLU A 72 2.35 7.78 -5.72
CA GLU A 72 1.42 8.17 -6.79
C GLU A 72 0.13 7.37 -6.71
N ILE A 73 0.22 6.04 -6.59
CA ILE A 73 -0.94 5.15 -6.44
C ILE A 73 -1.73 5.48 -5.16
N GLU A 74 -1.06 5.79 -4.04
CA GLU A 74 -1.72 6.20 -2.81
C GLU A 74 -2.53 7.49 -3.00
N ASN A 75 -1.96 8.49 -3.69
CA ASN A 75 -2.62 9.75 -3.96
C ASN A 75 -3.80 9.58 -4.95
N GLU A 76 -3.62 8.77 -6.00
CA GLU A 76 -4.68 8.45 -6.96
C GLU A 76 -5.85 7.73 -6.29
N ALA A 77 -5.56 6.77 -5.40
CA ALA A 77 -6.60 6.05 -4.66
C ALA A 77 -7.37 6.97 -3.69
N LYS A 78 -6.69 7.94 -3.07
CA LYS A 78 -7.35 8.98 -2.25
C LYS A 78 -8.23 9.89 -3.12
N ALA A 79 -7.72 10.38 -4.26
CA ALA A 79 -8.51 11.19 -5.17
C ALA A 79 -9.76 10.44 -5.68
N PHE A 80 -9.62 9.15 -5.99
CA PHE A 80 -10.75 8.27 -6.35
C PHE A 80 -11.81 8.20 -5.24
N MET A 81 -11.40 8.09 -3.96
CA MET A 81 -12.32 8.06 -2.82
C MET A 81 -12.97 9.43 -2.54
N ASP A 82 -12.26 10.52 -2.82
CA ASP A 82 -12.83 11.88 -2.76
C ASP A 82 -13.96 12.03 -3.79
N ASP A 83 -13.72 11.63 -5.03
CA ASP A 83 -14.71 11.71 -6.10
C ASP A 83 -15.89 10.77 -5.85
N TYR A 84 -15.64 9.55 -5.36
CA TYR A 84 -16.71 8.66 -4.89
C TYR A 84 -17.57 9.32 -3.81
N THR A 85 -16.95 9.99 -2.83
CA THR A 85 -17.71 10.64 -1.74
C THR A 85 -18.58 11.79 -2.27
N LYS A 86 -18.08 12.59 -3.22
CA LYS A 86 -18.85 13.65 -3.88
C LYS A 86 -20.03 13.06 -4.66
N ASP A 87 -19.77 12.05 -5.49
CA ASP A 87 -20.79 11.41 -6.31
C ASP A 87 -21.82 10.66 -5.47
N LEU A 88 -21.41 10.07 -4.34
CA LEU A 88 -22.31 9.42 -3.38
C LEU A 88 -23.26 10.42 -2.73
N ASN A 89 -22.74 11.57 -2.29
CA ASN A 89 -23.57 12.66 -1.78
C ASN A 89 -24.57 13.16 -2.83
N LYS A 90 -24.16 13.24 -4.10
CA LYS A 90 -25.04 13.59 -5.22
C LYS A 90 -26.10 12.52 -5.46
N ALA A 91 -25.70 11.25 -5.46
CA ALA A 91 -26.60 10.10 -5.61
C ALA A 91 -27.70 10.11 -4.53
N TYR A 92 -27.37 10.35 -3.26
CA TYR A 92 -28.37 10.47 -2.20
C TYR A 92 -29.27 11.71 -2.34
N LYS A 93 -28.73 12.83 -2.82
CA LYS A 93 -29.50 14.07 -3.03
C LYS A 93 -30.52 13.92 -4.16
N GLU A 94 -30.12 13.31 -5.26
CA GLU A 94 -30.92 13.17 -6.49
C GLU A 94 -31.69 11.84 -6.55
N VAL A 95 -31.39 10.89 -5.65
CA VAL A 95 -31.93 9.53 -5.64
C VAL A 95 -31.61 8.82 -6.96
N GLU A 96 -30.36 8.95 -7.40
CA GLU A 96 -29.90 8.42 -8.69
C GLU A 96 -28.59 7.63 -8.52
N PHE A 97 -28.69 6.29 -8.50
CA PHE A 97 -27.53 5.40 -8.37
C PHE A 97 -26.49 5.59 -9.49
N LYS A 98 -26.90 6.04 -10.68
CA LYS A 98 -26.02 6.24 -11.84
C LYS A 98 -24.80 7.13 -11.56
N HIS A 99 -24.87 8.05 -10.57
CA HIS A 99 -23.72 8.88 -10.20
C HIS A 99 -22.58 8.07 -9.59
N VAL A 100 -22.89 6.95 -8.92
CA VAL A 100 -21.89 6.10 -8.26
C VAL A 100 -21.67 4.73 -8.91
N GLU A 101 -22.45 4.38 -9.92
CA GLU A 101 -22.35 3.08 -10.60
C GLU A 101 -20.92 2.77 -11.10
N LYS A 102 -20.22 3.78 -11.64
CA LYS A 102 -18.86 3.64 -12.18
C LYS A 102 -17.81 3.17 -11.16
N TYR A 103 -18.05 3.33 -9.86
CA TYR A 103 -17.08 2.98 -8.82
C TYR A 103 -17.07 1.49 -8.47
N PHE A 104 -18.06 0.72 -8.95
CA PHE A 104 -18.22 -0.69 -8.60
C PHE A 104 -18.12 -1.59 -9.83
N GLU A 105 -17.92 -2.89 -9.59
CA GLU A 105 -18.21 -3.90 -10.59
C GLU A 105 -19.73 -4.00 -10.81
N PRO A 106 -20.20 -4.04 -12.07
CA PRO A 106 -21.62 -4.17 -12.38
C PRO A 106 -22.24 -5.39 -11.68
N ASN A 107 -23.44 -5.22 -11.11
CA ASN A 107 -24.19 -6.27 -10.40
C ASN A 107 -23.47 -6.96 -9.22
N SER A 108 -22.35 -6.41 -8.73
CA SER A 108 -21.72 -6.90 -7.51
C SER A 108 -22.64 -6.73 -6.29
N SER A 109 -22.46 -7.57 -5.27
CA SER A 109 -23.24 -7.48 -4.02
C SER A 109 -23.15 -6.09 -3.39
N LEU A 110 -21.97 -5.47 -3.42
CA LEU A 110 -21.77 -4.10 -2.94
C LEU A 110 -22.52 -3.08 -3.80
N SER A 111 -22.39 -3.15 -5.12
CA SER A 111 -23.12 -2.27 -6.05
C SER A 111 -24.62 -2.29 -5.80
N ASN A 112 -25.20 -3.50 -5.69
CA ASN A 112 -26.62 -3.68 -5.41
C ASN A 112 -27.03 -3.14 -4.03
N HIS A 113 -26.18 -3.31 -3.01
CA HIS A 113 -26.42 -2.77 -1.68
C HIS A 113 -26.41 -1.24 -1.68
N ILE A 114 -25.42 -0.60 -2.31
CA ILE A 114 -25.35 0.86 -2.43
C ILE A 114 -26.57 1.39 -3.21
N LYS A 115 -26.94 0.73 -4.31
CA LYS A 115 -28.14 1.08 -5.08
C LYS A 115 -29.39 1.08 -4.21
N SER A 116 -29.61 0.01 -3.44
CA SER A 116 -30.74 -0.08 -2.51
C SER A 116 -30.74 1.04 -1.47
N MET A 117 -29.57 1.47 -0.97
CA MET A 117 -29.47 2.57 -0.02
C MET A 117 -29.77 3.93 -0.65
N VAL A 118 -29.33 4.16 -1.89
CA VAL A 118 -29.65 5.39 -2.63
C VAL A 118 -31.15 5.46 -2.89
N ASP A 119 -31.74 4.36 -3.38
CA ASP A 119 -33.16 4.27 -3.74
C ASP A 119 -34.09 4.39 -2.52
N SER A 120 -33.64 3.99 -1.32
CA SER A 120 -34.41 4.08 -0.08
C SER A 120 -34.62 5.51 0.43
N LYS A 121 -34.22 6.54 -0.34
CA LYS A 121 -34.33 7.98 -0.01
C LYS A 121 -33.69 8.35 1.34
N ASN A 122 -32.72 7.56 1.80
CA ASN A 122 -31.97 7.91 2.98
C ASN A 122 -31.09 9.10 2.60
N LYS A 123 -31.52 10.33 2.94
CA LYS A 123 -30.82 11.58 2.63
C LYS A 123 -29.57 11.71 3.50
N SER A 124 -28.62 10.80 3.30
CA SER A 124 -27.31 10.82 3.90
C SER A 124 -26.47 11.88 3.19
N LYS A 125 -25.84 12.74 3.98
CA LYS A 125 -24.81 13.67 3.51
C LYS A 125 -23.57 13.40 4.34
N TYR A 126 -22.46 13.20 3.66
CA TYR A 126 -21.17 12.99 4.27
C TYR A 126 -20.26 14.19 4.04
N THR A 127 -19.40 14.51 5.01
CA THR A 127 -18.25 15.38 4.77
C THR A 127 -17.24 14.70 3.84
N MET A 128 -16.34 15.49 3.25
CA MET A 128 -15.16 14.91 2.60
C MET A 128 -14.36 14.07 3.60
N PRO A 129 -13.75 12.97 3.14
CA PRO A 129 -13.02 12.05 4.00
C PRO A 129 -11.69 12.65 4.48
N THR A 130 -11.31 12.29 5.70
CA THR A 130 -9.94 12.42 6.21
C THR A 130 -9.29 11.05 6.22
N TYR A 131 -8.16 10.89 5.55
CA TYR A 131 -7.45 9.61 5.45
C TYR A 131 -6.61 9.33 6.69
N THR A 132 -6.77 8.12 7.25
CA THR A 132 -6.09 7.68 8.49
C THR A 132 -5.20 6.47 8.29
N GLY A 133 -5.35 5.74 7.19
CA GLY A 133 -4.53 4.56 6.89
C GLY A 133 -4.53 4.21 5.41
N TYR A 134 -3.42 3.64 4.97
CA TYR A 134 -3.22 3.13 3.62
C TYR A 134 -2.33 1.89 3.65
N LYS A 135 -2.76 0.84 2.96
CA LYS A 135 -1.94 -0.35 2.72
C LYS A 135 -2.19 -0.83 1.29
N LYS A 136 -1.14 -1.32 0.63
CA LYS A 136 -1.22 -1.94 -0.68
C LYS A 136 -0.61 -3.34 -0.63
N ASP A 137 -1.32 -4.31 -1.18
CA ASP A 137 -0.93 -5.71 -1.29
C ASP A 137 -1.23 -6.21 -2.71
N GLY A 138 -0.19 -6.25 -3.55
CA GLY A 138 -0.35 -6.48 -5.00
C GLY A 138 -1.31 -5.46 -5.64
N SER A 139 -2.43 -5.97 -6.16
CA SER A 139 -3.52 -5.20 -6.79
C SER A 139 -4.66 -4.85 -5.83
N LYS A 140 -4.51 -5.15 -4.54
CA LYS A 140 -5.46 -4.75 -3.49
C LYS A 140 -4.95 -3.53 -2.74
N ILE A 141 -5.83 -2.57 -2.53
CA ILE A 141 -5.55 -1.37 -1.74
C ILE A 141 -6.56 -1.28 -0.61
N TYR A 142 -6.08 -1.01 0.59
CA TYR A 142 -6.88 -0.79 1.77
C TYR A 142 -6.75 0.67 2.19
N ILE A 143 -7.87 1.37 2.25
CA ILE A 143 -7.94 2.76 2.70
C ILE A 143 -8.78 2.85 3.96
N GLU A 144 -8.22 3.43 5.00
CA GLU A 144 -8.99 3.84 6.18
C GLU A 144 -9.25 5.33 6.11
N LEU A 145 -10.51 5.71 6.25
CA LEU A 145 -10.94 7.10 6.22
C LEU A 145 -11.99 7.38 7.30
N VAL A 146 -12.10 8.66 7.64
CA VAL A 146 -13.13 9.18 8.54
C VAL A 146 -13.96 10.19 7.79
N LYS A 147 -15.28 10.01 7.79
CA LYS A 147 -16.27 10.98 7.31
C LYS A 147 -17.24 11.30 8.43
N LYS A 148 -17.97 12.40 8.33
CA LYS A 148 -19.07 12.71 9.27
C LYS A 148 -20.40 12.64 8.56
N ASP A 149 -21.42 12.10 9.22
CA ASP A 149 -22.79 12.13 8.71
C ASP A 149 -23.46 13.51 8.86
N LYS A 150 -24.73 13.60 8.47
CA LYS A 150 -25.55 14.82 8.59
C LYS A 150 -25.71 15.31 10.04
N SER A 151 -25.56 14.43 11.02
CA SER A 151 -25.63 14.71 12.44
C SER A 151 -24.24 15.00 13.05
N ASN A 152 -23.21 15.14 12.20
CA ASN A 152 -21.82 15.38 12.59
C ASN A 152 -21.18 14.21 13.37
N ASN A 153 -21.77 13.01 13.33
CA ASN A 153 -21.20 11.81 13.93
C ASN A 153 -20.03 11.32 13.08
N PRO A 154 -18.85 11.07 13.67
CA PRO A 154 -17.73 10.50 12.94
C PRO A 154 -17.96 9.02 12.62
N ILE A 155 -17.73 8.66 11.37
CA ILE A 155 -17.79 7.29 10.85
C ILE A 155 -16.39 6.97 10.34
N LYS A 156 -15.71 6.04 11.03
CA LYS A 156 -14.45 5.47 10.55
C LYS A 156 -14.78 4.23 9.73
N SER A 157 -14.30 4.18 8.49
CA SER A 157 -14.51 3.04 7.60
C SER A 157 -13.19 2.58 6.99
N GLN A 158 -13.11 1.29 6.69
CA GLN A 158 -12.08 0.71 5.84
C GLN A 158 -12.71 0.28 4.51
N TYR A 159 -12.05 0.62 3.41
CA TYR A 159 -12.42 0.23 2.05
C TYR A 159 -11.34 -0.68 1.46
N GLU A 160 -11.77 -1.74 0.76
CA GLU A 160 -10.92 -2.51 -0.15
C GLU A 160 -11.17 -2.06 -1.58
N LEU A 161 -10.11 -1.66 -2.27
CA LEU A 161 -10.11 -1.28 -3.68
C LEU A 161 -9.34 -2.33 -4.49
N ALA A 162 -9.91 -2.74 -5.62
CA ALA A 162 -9.18 -3.42 -6.67
C ALA A 162 -8.50 -2.36 -7.56
N TYR A 163 -7.20 -2.53 -7.82
CA TYR A 163 -6.39 -1.65 -8.65
C TYR A 163 -5.96 -2.36 -9.93
N ASP A 164 -6.36 -1.84 -11.08
CA ASP A 164 -5.88 -2.31 -12.38
C ASP A 164 -4.57 -1.59 -12.75
N HIS A 165 -3.49 -2.34 -12.90
CA HIS A 165 -2.17 -1.80 -13.21
C HIS A 165 -2.02 -1.28 -14.65
N LYS A 166 -2.82 -1.79 -15.60
CA LYS A 166 -2.78 -1.40 -17.01
C LYS A 166 -3.54 -0.10 -17.20
N ASP A 167 -4.77 -0.05 -16.68
CA ASP A 167 -5.68 1.08 -16.87
C ASP A 167 -5.50 2.16 -15.79
N LYS A 168 -4.70 1.87 -14.75
CA LYS A 168 -4.53 2.70 -13.56
C LYS A 168 -5.87 3.10 -12.94
N SER A 169 -6.80 2.16 -12.91
CA SER A 169 -8.17 2.38 -12.46
C SER A 169 -8.46 1.66 -11.16
N PHE A 170 -9.47 2.14 -10.44
CA PHE A 170 -9.88 1.58 -9.15
C PHE A 170 -11.35 1.18 -9.17
N LYS A 171 -11.67 0.12 -8.43
CA LYS A 171 -13.04 -0.31 -8.13
C LYS A 171 -13.17 -0.60 -6.65
N ILE A 172 -14.28 -0.18 -6.05
CA ILE A 172 -14.58 -0.51 -4.65
C ILE A 172 -15.12 -1.94 -4.62
N VAL A 173 -14.45 -2.79 -3.85
CA VAL A 173 -14.78 -4.21 -3.71
C VAL A 173 -15.63 -4.44 -2.46
N SER A 174 -15.23 -3.83 -1.35
CA SER A 174 -15.90 -3.95 -0.06
C SER A 174 -15.64 -2.73 0.81
N TYR A 175 -16.50 -2.52 1.81
CA TYR A 175 -16.24 -1.60 2.89
C TYR A 175 -16.84 -2.10 4.20
N GLY A 176 -16.31 -1.63 5.32
CA GLY A 176 -16.84 -1.87 6.65
C GLY A 176 -16.53 -0.73 7.61
N ASP A 177 -17.46 -0.44 8.52
CA ASP A 177 -17.25 0.57 9.56
C ASP A 177 -16.45 -0.03 10.72
N ILE A 178 -15.39 0.67 11.13
CA ILE A 178 -14.53 0.27 12.25
C ILE A 178 -15.10 0.92 13.51
N GLN A 179 -15.70 0.13 14.39
CA GLN A 179 -16.09 0.61 15.71
C GLN A 179 -14.83 0.86 16.56
N LYS A 180 -14.83 1.93 17.36
CA LYS A 180 -13.87 2.06 18.46
C LYS A 180 -14.23 1.00 19.51
N THR A 181 -13.42 -0.06 19.61
CA THR A 181 -13.25 -0.81 20.86
C THR A 181 -12.61 0.09 21.92
#